data_AF-A0A3D5FLD6-F1
#
_entry.id   AF-A0A3D5FLD6-F1
#
_cell.length_a   1.000
_cell.length_b   1.000
_cell.length_c   1.000
_cell.angle_alpha   90.00
_cell.angle_beta   90.00
_cell.angle_gamma   90.00
#
_symmetry.space_group_name_H-M   'P 1'
#
loop_
_entity.id
_entity.type
_entity.pdbx_description
1 polymer ?
#
loop_
_entity_poly.entity_id
_entity_poly.type
_entity_poly.pdbx_seq_one_letter_code
_entity_poly.pdbx_strand_id
1 'polypeptide(L)'
;PDDGLDDMPWSRMLPNAMISFMTKMASGYYKIFDVVDGFTAITRRAIDLVDWDSAWKGYGYPMDFLVRLNAYGLRVVDVPRRAIYLEGERQSQIKGLRYALKVTPMLIRDFFWRILFRYLVRDFHPLLFFYLFGLLFLPIGVVFGGYLVYQQVEGVGVSGPRAVVCALMVLMGLQFLLFAMLYDMEESK
;
A
#
# COMPACT_ATOMS: atom_id res chain seq x y z
N PRO A 1 1.59 4.84 -25.26
CA PRO A 1 0.15 4.94 -24.92
C PRO A 1 -0.09 6.33 -24.34
N ASP A 2 -0.97 7.10 -24.96
CA ASP A 2 -1.43 8.39 -24.45
C ASP A 2 -2.08 8.12 -23.08
N ASP A 3 -1.37 8.42 -22.00
CA ASP A 3 -1.69 7.98 -20.64
C ASP A 3 -2.73 8.91 -19.97
N GLY A 4 -3.15 9.97 -20.66
CA GLY A 4 -4.10 10.95 -20.15
C GLY A 4 -3.59 11.68 -18.91
N LEU A 5 -2.28 11.56 -18.59
CA LEU A 5 -1.65 12.20 -17.45
C LEU A 5 -1.15 13.61 -17.78
N ASP A 6 -0.90 13.90 -19.06
CA ASP A 6 -0.32 15.17 -19.53
C ASP A 6 -1.22 16.39 -19.25
N ASP A 7 -2.55 16.20 -19.15
CA ASP A 7 -3.52 17.28 -18.89
C ASP A 7 -3.99 17.37 -17.43
N MET A 8 -3.44 16.56 -16.50
CA MET A 8 -3.94 16.52 -15.12
C MET A 8 -3.25 17.57 -14.22
N PRO A 9 -4.00 18.48 -13.56
CA PRO A 9 -3.41 19.44 -12.64
C PRO A 9 -2.74 18.74 -11.43
N TRP A 10 -1.56 19.22 -11.03
CA TRP A 10 -0.73 18.67 -9.94
C TRP A 10 -1.49 18.42 -8.62
N SER A 11 -2.47 19.26 -8.31
CA SER A 11 -3.31 19.14 -7.11
C SER A 11 -4.21 17.89 -7.09
N ARG A 12 -4.50 17.31 -8.27
CA ARG A 12 -5.24 16.05 -8.41
C ARG A 12 -4.30 14.86 -8.58
N MET A 13 -3.17 15.08 -9.26
CA MET A 13 -2.18 14.03 -9.52
C MET A 13 -1.59 13.47 -8.22
N LEU A 14 -1.20 14.33 -7.26
CA LEU A 14 -0.53 13.87 -6.04
C LEU A 14 -1.41 12.99 -5.13
N PRO A 15 -2.67 13.34 -4.82
CA PRO A 15 -3.55 12.45 -4.08
C PRO A 15 -3.84 11.13 -4.81
N ASN A 16 -4.02 11.17 -6.14
CA ASN A 16 -4.25 9.98 -6.94
C ASN A 16 -3.02 9.06 -6.92
N ALA A 17 -1.82 9.60 -7.11
CA ALA A 17 -0.57 8.85 -7.03
C ALA A 17 -0.37 8.23 -5.64
N MET A 18 -0.67 8.96 -4.58
CA MET A 18 -0.59 8.46 -3.20
C MET A 18 -1.56 7.30 -2.97
N ILE A 19 -2.83 7.43 -3.38
CA ILE A 19 -3.81 6.34 -3.28
C ILE A 19 -3.34 5.14 -4.09
N SER A 20 -2.92 5.34 -5.34
CA SER A 20 -2.45 4.26 -6.20
C SER A 20 -1.27 3.52 -5.56
N PHE A 21 -0.29 4.25 -5.03
CA PHE A 21 0.85 3.64 -4.33
C PHE A 21 0.42 2.87 -3.08
N MET A 22 -0.41 3.46 -2.22
CA MET A 22 -0.91 2.82 -1.01
C MET A 22 -1.71 1.56 -1.32
N THR A 23 -2.54 1.58 -2.35
CA THR A 23 -3.32 0.41 -2.76
C THR A 23 -2.46 -0.69 -3.35
N LYS A 24 -1.43 -0.36 -4.14
CA LYS A 24 -0.47 -1.36 -4.63
C LYS A 24 0.23 -2.07 -3.49
N MET A 25 0.67 -1.33 -2.46
CA MET A 25 1.24 -1.93 -1.24
C MET A 25 0.20 -2.73 -0.46
N ALA A 26 -1.01 -2.18 -0.26
CA ALA A 26 -2.07 -2.82 0.52
C ALA A 26 -2.51 -4.13 -0.13
N SER A 27 -2.71 -4.14 -1.44
CA SER A 27 -3.17 -5.29 -2.21
C SER A 27 -2.07 -6.29 -2.56
N GLY A 28 -0.81 -5.86 -2.63
CA GLY A 28 0.30 -6.69 -3.13
C GLY A 28 0.35 -6.78 -4.67
N TYR A 29 -0.61 -6.18 -5.39
CA TYR A 29 -0.61 -6.15 -6.85
C TYR A 29 0.10 -4.91 -7.39
N TYR A 30 1.43 -4.96 -7.45
CA TYR A 30 2.26 -3.82 -7.88
C TYR A 30 2.14 -3.48 -9.38
N LYS A 31 1.74 -4.44 -10.22
CA LYS A 31 1.69 -4.28 -11.68
C LYS A 31 0.37 -3.71 -12.21
N ILE A 32 -0.68 -3.66 -11.40
CA ILE A 32 -1.97 -3.09 -11.81
C ILE A 32 -1.83 -1.57 -11.91
N PHE A 33 -2.29 -0.97 -13.01
CA PHE A 33 -2.18 0.47 -13.23
C PHE A 33 -3.36 1.19 -12.58
N ASP A 34 -4.59 0.83 -12.95
CA ASP A 34 -5.80 1.41 -12.36
C ASP A 34 -6.33 0.53 -11.23
N VAL A 35 -6.16 1.02 -10.00
CA VAL A 35 -6.58 0.32 -8.78
C VAL A 35 -7.92 0.81 -8.23
N VAL A 36 -8.48 1.87 -8.84
CA VAL A 36 -9.72 2.53 -8.38
C VAL A 36 -10.89 2.20 -9.30
N ASP A 37 -10.63 1.65 -10.49
CA ASP A 37 -11.64 1.21 -11.43
C ASP A 37 -12.51 0.07 -10.87
N GLY A 38 -13.82 0.26 -10.93
CA GLY A 38 -14.81 -0.75 -10.55
C GLY A 38 -15.23 -1.65 -11.72
N PHE A 39 -14.81 -1.35 -12.95
CA PHE A 39 -15.16 -2.15 -14.12
C PHE A 39 -14.32 -3.43 -14.18
N THR A 40 -14.76 -4.46 -13.46
CA THR A 40 -14.03 -5.72 -13.30
C THR A 40 -14.86 -6.91 -13.78
N ALA A 41 -14.21 -7.84 -14.50
CA ALA A 41 -14.73 -9.18 -14.73
C ALA A 41 -14.11 -10.14 -13.71
N ILE A 42 -14.92 -10.97 -13.08
CA ILE A 42 -14.49 -11.91 -12.02
C ILE A 42 -15.01 -13.31 -12.31
N THR A 43 -14.15 -14.30 -12.09
CA THR A 43 -14.52 -15.71 -12.30
C THR A 43 -15.48 -16.19 -11.21
N ARG A 44 -16.35 -17.15 -11.55
CA ARG A 44 -17.21 -17.80 -10.55
C ARG A 44 -16.40 -18.36 -9.36
N ARG A 45 -15.26 -18.99 -9.64
CA ARG A 45 -14.36 -19.52 -8.60
C ARG A 45 -13.95 -18.43 -7.60
N ALA A 46 -13.62 -17.24 -8.07
CA ALA A 46 -13.22 -16.13 -7.20
C ALA A 46 -14.40 -15.62 -6.37
N ILE A 47 -15.61 -15.57 -6.95
CA ILE A 47 -16.83 -15.23 -6.21
C ILE A 47 -17.09 -16.25 -5.09
N ASP A 48 -17.00 -17.54 -5.38
CA ASP A 48 -17.32 -18.60 -4.41
C ASP A 48 -16.24 -18.76 -3.31
N LEU A 49 -14.99 -18.35 -3.58
CA LEU A 49 -13.86 -18.50 -2.66
C LEU A 49 -13.73 -17.36 -1.66
N VAL A 50 -14.01 -16.13 -2.08
CA VAL A 50 -13.79 -14.93 -1.27
C VAL A 50 -15.00 -14.67 -0.38
N ASP A 51 -14.76 -14.38 0.89
CA ASP A 51 -15.79 -13.85 1.78
C ASP A 51 -16.12 -12.39 1.44
N TRP A 52 -17.23 -12.20 0.72
CA TRP A 52 -17.75 -10.89 0.32
C TRP A 52 -18.63 -10.23 1.39
N ASP A 53 -19.12 -10.97 2.38
CA ASP A 53 -19.97 -10.40 3.44
C ASP A 53 -19.17 -9.46 4.34
N SER A 54 -17.88 -9.77 4.53
CA SER A 54 -16.93 -8.91 5.23
C SER A 54 -16.28 -7.83 4.35
N ALA A 55 -16.62 -7.76 3.05
CA ALA A 55 -16.07 -6.78 2.12
C ALA A 55 -16.49 -5.34 2.42
N TRP A 56 -15.63 -4.39 2.03
CA TRP A 56 -15.90 -2.98 2.23
C TRP A 56 -17.06 -2.51 1.37
N LYS A 57 -18.16 -2.10 2.01
CA LYS A 57 -19.40 -1.67 1.33
C LYS A 57 -19.38 -0.21 0.87
N GLY A 58 -18.32 0.52 1.24
CA GLY A 58 -18.22 1.96 1.01
C GLY A 58 -17.45 2.35 -0.25
N TYR A 59 -17.27 3.65 -0.41
CA TYR A 59 -16.37 4.19 -1.42
C TYR A 59 -14.94 3.73 -1.13
N GLY A 60 -14.26 3.20 -2.15
CA GLY A 60 -12.97 2.51 -2.04
C GLY A 60 -13.02 0.97 -2.15
N TYR A 61 -14.21 0.39 -2.33
CA TYR A 61 -14.38 -1.06 -2.48
C TYR A 61 -13.48 -1.74 -3.54
N PRO A 62 -13.13 -1.13 -4.71
CA PRO A 62 -12.29 -1.82 -5.69
C PRO A 62 -10.91 -2.15 -5.10
N MET A 63 -10.41 -1.28 -4.22
CA MET A 63 -9.12 -1.46 -3.57
C MET A 63 -9.17 -2.58 -2.52
N ASP A 64 -10.24 -2.66 -1.70
CA ASP A 64 -10.47 -3.77 -0.77
C ASP A 64 -10.64 -5.10 -1.51
N PHE A 65 -11.31 -5.09 -2.67
CA PHE A 65 -11.45 -6.28 -3.51
C PHE A 65 -10.10 -6.80 -3.98
N LEU A 66 -9.20 -5.91 -4.44
CA LEU A 66 -7.84 -6.30 -4.81
C LEU A 66 -7.08 -6.93 -3.63
N VAL A 67 -7.19 -6.35 -2.43
CA VAL A 67 -6.58 -6.92 -1.22
C VAL A 67 -7.09 -8.34 -0.96
N ARG A 68 -8.41 -8.54 -0.99
CA ARG A 68 -9.01 -9.86 -0.76
C ARG A 68 -8.59 -10.87 -1.80
N LEU A 69 -8.66 -10.51 -3.07
CA LEU A 69 -8.23 -11.38 -4.17
C LEU A 69 -6.80 -11.87 -3.94
N ASN A 70 -5.90 -10.98 -3.52
CA ASN A 70 -4.52 -11.34 -3.21
C ASN A 70 -4.40 -12.22 -1.95
N ALA A 71 -5.15 -11.89 -0.89
CA ALA A 71 -5.18 -12.69 0.35
C ALA A 71 -5.58 -14.15 0.09
N TYR A 72 -6.49 -14.37 -0.86
CA TYR A 72 -6.92 -15.70 -1.30
C TYR A 72 -6.05 -16.33 -2.40
N GLY A 73 -4.96 -15.67 -2.81
CA GLY A 73 -4.02 -16.18 -3.82
C GLY A 73 -4.58 -16.23 -5.24
N LEU A 74 -5.53 -15.34 -5.57
CA LEU A 74 -6.06 -15.19 -6.92
C LEU A 74 -5.11 -14.32 -7.75
N ARG A 75 -5.29 -14.32 -9.07
CA ARG A 75 -4.51 -13.50 -10.00
C ARG A 75 -5.39 -12.41 -10.59
N VAL A 76 -4.83 -11.22 -10.75
CA VAL A 76 -5.48 -10.07 -11.38
C VAL A 76 -4.64 -9.59 -12.55
N VAL A 77 -5.30 -9.24 -13.65
CA VAL A 77 -4.66 -8.68 -14.83
C VAL A 77 -5.38 -7.39 -15.20
N ASP A 78 -4.61 -6.37 -15.54
CA ASP A 78 -5.12 -5.10 -16.04
C ASP A 78 -5.30 -5.19 -17.56
N VAL A 79 -6.47 -4.77 -18.06
CA VAL A 79 -6.79 -4.81 -19.50
C VAL A 79 -6.92 -3.37 -19.99
N PRO A 80 -6.03 -2.92 -20.90
CA PRO A 80 -6.02 -1.53 -21.32
C PRO A 80 -7.35 -1.15 -21.98
N ARG A 81 -7.96 -0.10 -21.46
CA ARG A 81 -9.23 0.47 -21.96
C ARG A 81 -9.03 1.94 -22.31
N ARG A 82 -9.62 2.38 -23.42
CA ARG A 82 -9.59 3.79 -23.81
C ARG A 82 -10.66 4.54 -23.00
N ALA A 83 -10.25 5.55 -22.24
CA ALA A 83 -11.19 6.47 -21.61
C ALA A 83 -11.89 7.30 -22.69
N ILE A 84 -13.22 7.25 -22.73
CA ILE A 84 -14.03 8.08 -23.64
C ILE A 84 -14.58 9.22 -22.79
N TYR A 85 -14.04 10.43 -23.01
CA TYR A 85 -14.52 11.65 -22.37
C TYR A 85 -15.57 12.29 -23.29
N LEU A 86 -16.84 12.15 -22.95
CA LEU A 86 -17.94 12.82 -23.67
C LEU A 86 -18.16 14.22 -23.08
N GLU A 87 -18.22 15.23 -23.95
CA GLU A 87 -18.58 16.60 -23.54
C GLU A 87 -19.99 16.62 -22.92
N GLY A 88 -20.13 17.25 -21.76
CA GLY A 88 -21.40 17.31 -21.03
C GLY A 88 -21.68 16.14 -20.09
N GLU A 89 -20.89 15.05 -20.13
CA GLU A 89 -21.00 13.98 -19.15
C GLU A 89 -20.26 14.29 -17.84
N ARG A 90 -20.89 13.92 -16.72
CA ARG A 90 -20.43 14.25 -15.38
C ARG A 90 -19.13 13.50 -15.08
N GLN A 91 -18.00 14.18 -15.29
CA GLN A 91 -16.70 13.68 -14.92
C GLN A 91 -16.60 13.40 -13.41
N SER A 92 -15.79 12.40 -13.06
CA SER A 92 -15.53 11.98 -11.68
C SER A 92 -15.21 13.18 -10.78
N GLN A 93 -16.12 13.51 -9.86
CA GLN A 93 -16.03 14.65 -8.92
C GLN A 93 -15.25 14.30 -7.65
N ILE A 94 -14.37 13.30 -7.69
CA ILE A 94 -13.65 12.85 -6.50
C ILE A 94 -12.71 13.98 -6.05
N LYS A 95 -13.03 14.58 -4.90
CA LYS A 95 -12.10 15.48 -4.19
C LYS A 95 -10.97 14.63 -3.64
N GLY A 96 -9.86 14.56 -4.39
CA GLY A 96 -8.75 13.62 -4.17
C GLY A 96 -8.29 13.49 -2.72
N LEU A 97 -8.10 14.61 -2.01
CA LEU A 97 -7.60 14.57 -0.63
C LEU A 97 -8.61 14.02 0.40
N ARG A 98 -9.88 14.46 0.35
CA ARG A 98 -10.92 13.94 1.26
C ARG A 98 -11.17 12.46 1.01
N TYR A 99 -11.06 12.05 -0.26
CA TYR A 99 -11.17 10.65 -0.62
C TYR A 99 -9.99 9.85 -0.08
N ALA A 100 -8.75 10.30 -0.31
CA ALA A 100 -7.54 9.67 0.19
C ALA A 100 -7.63 9.44 1.72
N LEU A 101 -7.94 10.48 2.48
CA LEU A 101 -8.06 10.39 3.95
C LEU A 101 -9.15 9.42 4.41
N LYS A 102 -10.22 9.25 3.61
CA LYS A 102 -11.31 8.31 3.93
C LYS A 102 -10.93 6.86 3.68
N VAL A 103 -10.12 6.59 2.64
CA VAL A 103 -9.73 5.23 2.25
C VAL A 103 -8.43 4.76 2.91
N THR A 104 -7.55 5.67 3.32
CA THR A 104 -6.28 5.33 3.99
C THR A 104 -6.46 4.38 5.18
N PRO A 105 -7.38 4.61 6.14
CA PRO A 105 -7.57 3.68 7.27
C PRO A 105 -8.02 2.29 6.83
N MET A 106 -8.86 2.22 5.80
CA MET A 106 -9.30 0.96 5.19
C MET A 106 -8.10 0.22 4.60
N LEU A 107 -7.29 0.89 3.76
CA LEU A 107 -6.10 0.29 3.14
C LEU A 107 -5.08 -0.21 4.17
N ILE A 108 -4.86 0.54 5.26
CA ILE A 108 -3.95 0.12 6.33
C ILE A 108 -4.48 -1.14 7.03
N ARG A 109 -5.76 -1.15 7.41
CA ARG A 109 -6.40 -2.33 8.02
C ARG A 109 -6.31 -3.54 7.09
N ASP A 110 -6.65 -3.34 5.83
CA ASP A 110 -6.72 -4.38 4.82
C ASP A 110 -5.32 -4.93 4.49
N PHE A 111 -4.28 -4.08 4.47
CA PHE A 111 -2.88 -4.49 4.38
C PHE A 111 -2.51 -5.46 5.50
N PHE A 112 -2.71 -5.07 6.77
CA PHE A 112 -2.36 -5.93 7.90
C PHE A 112 -3.17 -7.22 7.92
N TRP A 113 -4.47 -7.14 7.62
CA TRP A 113 -5.32 -8.32 7.49
C TRP A 113 -4.80 -9.27 6.41
N ARG A 114 -4.43 -8.75 5.22
CA ARG A 114 -3.86 -9.56 4.12
C ARG A 114 -2.57 -10.23 4.54
N ILE A 115 -1.63 -9.49 5.12
CA ILE A 115 -0.33 -10.04 5.54
C ILE A 115 -0.52 -11.16 6.56
N LEU A 116 -1.38 -10.96 7.57
CA LEU A 116 -1.67 -11.98 8.57
C LEU A 116 -2.41 -13.18 7.96
N PHE A 117 -3.48 -12.95 7.20
CA PHE A 117 -4.26 -14.03 6.61
C PHE A 117 -3.42 -14.87 5.64
N ARG A 118 -2.70 -14.20 4.73
CA ARG A 118 -1.92 -14.88 3.69
C ARG A 118 -0.69 -15.58 4.25
N TYR A 119 0.10 -14.89 5.08
CA TYR A 119 1.43 -15.37 5.49
C TYR A 119 1.48 -16.04 6.86
N LEU A 120 0.39 -16.03 7.63
CA LEU A 120 0.29 -16.76 8.90
C LEU A 120 -0.76 -17.87 8.84
N VAL A 121 -1.95 -17.58 8.31
CA VAL A 121 -3.07 -18.54 8.33
C VAL A 121 -3.02 -19.50 7.14
N ARG A 122 -2.84 -18.97 5.93
CA ARG A 122 -2.90 -19.77 4.71
C ARG A 122 -1.59 -20.49 4.44
N ASP A 123 -0.50 -19.73 4.31
CA ASP A 123 0.82 -20.26 3.98
C ASP A 123 1.85 -19.59 4.90
N PHE A 124 2.45 -20.33 5.84
CA PHE A 124 3.44 -19.76 6.74
C PHE A 124 4.69 -19.33 5.97
N HIS A 125 4.89 -18.02 5.81
CA HIS A 125 6.02 -17.47 5.07
C HIS A 125 6.89 -16.60 5.98
N PRO A 126 8.23 -16.75 5.97
CA PRO A 126 9.14 -15.91 6.76
C PRO A 126 9.05 -14.40 6.48
N LEU A 127 8.34 -14.03 5.43
CA LEU A 127 8.10 -12.65 5.02
C LEU A 127 7.36 -11.83 6.09
N LEU A 128 6.51 -12.48 6.88
CA LEU A 128 5.86 -11.87 8.03
C LEU A 128 6.90 -11.25 8.99
N PHE A 129 8.03 -11.91 9.22
CA PHE A 129 9.08 -11.40 10.10
C PHE A 129 9.80 -10.20 9.50
N PHE A 130 9.99 -10.14 8.17
CA PHE A 130 10.56 -8.96 7.52
C PHE A 130 9.65 -7.74 7.68
N TYR A 131 8.33 -7.89 7.49
CA TYR A 131 7.40 -6.79 7.80
C TYR A 131 7.41 -6.42 9.27
N LEU A 132 7.41 -7.41 10.18
CA LEU A 132 7.41 -7.16 11.62
C LEU A 132 8.67 -6.38 12.06
N PHE A 133 9.86 -6.87 11.71
CA PHE A 133 11.11 -6.20 12.09
C PHE A 133 11.30 -4.87 11.38
N GLY A 134 10.87 -4.76 10.12
CA GLY A 134 10.88 -3.50 9.38
C GLY A 134 10.00 -2.44 10.03
N LEU A 135 8.75 -2.79 10.37
CA LEU A 135 7.78 -1.91 11.03
C LEU A 135 8.13 -1.62 12.50
N LEU A 136 9.00 -2.41 13.12
CA LEU A 136 9.48 -2.17 14.48
C LEU A 136 10.75 -1.31 14.49
N PHE A 137 11.79 -1.73 13.77
CA PHE A 137 13.11 -1.09 13.83
C PHE A 137 13.13 0.28 13.16
N LEU A 138 12.38 0.48 12.06
CA LEU A 138 12.39 1.76 11.38
C LEU A 138 11.78 2.89 12.25
N PRO A 139 10.56 2.75 12.82
CA PRO A 139 10.01 3.81 13.66
C PRO A 139 10.82 4.03 14.94
N ILE A 140 11.29 2.97 15.59
CA ILE A 140 12.13 3.11 16.79
C ILE A 140 13.44 3.82 16.44
N GLY A 141 14.09 3.46 15.34
CA GLY A 141 15.31 4.10 14.87
C GLY A 141 15.09 5.58 14.53
N VAL A 142 13.97 5.93 13.89
CA VAL A 142 13.63 7.33 13.55
C VAL A 142 13.34 8.16 14.81
N VAL A 143 12.56 7.61 15.76
CA VAL A 143 12.26 8.29 17.03
C VAL A 143 13.54 8.48 17.85
N PHE A 144 14.38 7.45 17.93
CA PHE A 144 15.67 7.53 18.61
C PHE A 144 16.61 8.54 17.93
N GLY A 145 16.65 8.57 16.60
CA GLY A 145 17.41 9.57 15.84
C GLY A 145 16.94 10.99 16.09
N GLY A 146 15.63 11.23 16.11
CA GLY A 146 15.06 12.53 16.48
C GLY A 146 15.43 12.95 17.90
N TYR A 147 15.42 12.00 18.84
CA TYR A 147 15.87 12.24 20.21
C TYR A 147 17.37 12.58 20.30
N LEU A 148 18.23 11.92 19.53
CA LEU A 148 19.66 12.26 19.46
C LEU A 148 19.90 13.65 18.86
N VAL A 149 19.14 14.02 17.82
CA VAL A 149 19.19 15.38 17.26
C VAL A 149 18.80 16.42 18.30
N TYR A 150 17.73 16.15 19.07
CA TYR A 150 17.31 17.03 20.17
C TYR A 150 18.42 17.21 21.22
N GLN A 151 19.05 16.11 21.67
CA GLN A 151 20.18 16.17 22.62
C GLN A 151 21.37 16.96 22.08
N GLN A 152 21.65 16.87 20.78
CA GLN A 152 22.73 17.60 20.14
C GLN A 152 22.46 19.11 20.14
N VAL A 153 21.20 19.52 19.90
CA VAL A 153 20.79 20.93 19.88
C VAL A 153 20.80 21.53 21.29
N GLU A 154 20.42 20.76 22.31
CA GLU A 154 20.49 21.16 23.74
C GLU A 154 21.92 21.20 24.29
N GLY A 155 22.94 20.85 23.49
CA GLY A 155 24.35 20.91 23.89
C GLY A 155 24.81 19.77 24.81
N VAL A 156 23.96 18.77 25.06
CA VAL A 156 24.31 17.55 25.83
C VAL A 156 25.35 16.70 25.07
N GLY A 157 25.33 16.80 23.73
CA GLY A 157 26.24 16.07 22.84
C GLY A 157 25.83 14.61 22.63
N VAL A 158 26.18 14.06 21.47
CA VAL A 158 25.87 12.67 21.10
C VAL A 158 27.15 11.84 21.02
N SER A 159 27.20 10.73 21.76
CA SER A 159 28.32 9.78 21.69
C SER A 159 28.28 8.97 20.39
N GLY A 160 29.45 8.71 19.78
CA GLY A 160 29.58 7.89 18.56
C GLY A 160 28.81 6.55 18.59
N PRO A 161 28.90 5.73 19.65
CA PRO A 161 28.17 4.45 19.70
C PRO A 161 26.64 4.58 19.61
N ARG A 162 26.05 5.63 20.21
CA ARG A 162 24.60 5.88 20.12
C ARG A 162 24.17 6.23 18.69
N ALA A 163 24.96 7.05 18.01
CA ALA A 163 24.71 7.40 16.61
C ALA A 163 24.81 6.16 15.71
N VAL A 164 25.79 5.29 15.94
CA VAL A 164 25.94 4.03 15.19
C VAL A 164 24.74 3.10 15.39
N VAL A 165 24.28 2.90 16.64
CA VAL A 165 23.08 2.09 16.92
C VAL A 165 21.85 2.67 16.22
N CYS A 166 21.65 3.98 16.29
CA CYS A 166 20.56 4.65 15.58
C CYS A 166 20.61 4.39 14.07
N ALA A 167 21.78 4.58 13.45
CA ALA A 167 21.96 4.35 12.02
C ALA A 167 21.70 2.89 11.63
N LEU A 168 22.21 1.93 12.41
CA LEU A 168 21.98 0.51 12.18
C LEU A 168 20.49 0.15 12.28
N MET A 169 19.78 0.66 13.28
CA MET A 169 18.34 0.41 13.43
C MET A 169 17.53 0.93 12.24
N VAL A 170 17.82 2.16 11.79
CA VAL A 170 17.15 2.75 10.63
C VAL A 170 17.47 1.97 9.34
N LEU A 171 18.74 1.66 9.10
CA LEU A 171 19.18 0.92 7.92
C LEU A 171 18.60 -0.50 7.87
N MET A 172 18.67 -1.25 8.97
CA MET A 172 18.09 -2.59 9.05
C MET A 172 16.57 -2.55 8.91
N GLY A 173 15.89 -1.60 9.57
CA GLY A 173 14.44 -1.44 9.44
C GLY A 173 14.02 -1.14 8.00
N LEU A 174 14.72 -0.22 7.33
CA LEU A 174 14.48 0.09 5.91
C LEU A 174 14.73 -1.13 5.02
N GLN A 175 15.85 -1.83 5.21
CA GLN A 175 16.22 -3.00 4.42
C GLN A 175 15.21 -4.14 4.59
N PHE A 176 14.74 -4.40 5.81
CA PHE A 176 13.69 -5.38 6.05
C PHE A 176 12.37 -5.01 5.39
N LEU A 177 11.95 -3.74 5.41
CA LEU A 177 10.74 -3.31 4.69
C LEU A 177 10.88 -3.47 3.18
N LEU A 178 12.03 -3.08 2.61
CA LEU A 178 12.27 -3.22 1.17
C LEU A 178 12.27 -4.69 0.74
N PHE A 179 12.92 -5.57 1.50
CA PHE A 179 12.88 -7.00 1.23
C PHE A 179 11.48 -7.60 1.43
N ALA A 180 10.76 -7.19 2.47
CA ALA A 180 9.38 -7.62 2.67
C ALA A 180 8.50 -7.29 1.45
N MET A 181 8.58 -6.05 0.95
CA MET A 181 7.84 -5.62 -0.23
C MET A 181 8.29 -6.33 -1.52
N LEU A 182 9.60 -6.55 -1.68
CA LEU A 182 10.14 -7.27 -2.84
C LEU A 182 9.62 -8.70 -2.88
N TYR A 183 9.74 -9.44 -1.79
CA TYR A 183 9.26 -10.82 -1.73
C TYR A 183 7.72 -10.88 -1.84
N ASP A 184 6.99 -9.92 -1.27
CA ASP A 184 5.51 -9.87 -1.36
C ASP A 184 5.06 -9.65 -2.80
N MET A 185 5.79 -8.82 -3.55
CA MET A 185 5.59 -8.63 -4.97
C MET A 185 5.89 -9.91 -5.77
N GLU A 186 6.93 -10.67 -5.40
CA GLU A 186 7.27 -11.93 -6.07
C GLU A 186 6.23 -13.02 -5.84
N GLU A 187 5.74 -13.16 -4.62
CA GLU A 187 4.67 -14.08 -4.25
C GLU A 187 3.33 -13.69 -4.88
N SER A 188 3.10 -12.41 -5.18
CA SER A 188 1.85 -11.89 -5.75
C SER A 188 1.78 -11.88 -7.29
N LYS A 189 2.69 -12.60 -7.96
CA LYS A 189 2.74 -12.70 -9.44
C LYS A 189 1.65 -13.59 -10.04
#